data_AF-T0YT67-F1
#
_entry.id   AF-T0YT67-F1
#
_cell.length_a   1.000
_cell.length_b   1.000
_cell.length_c   1.000
_cell.angle_alpha   90.00
_cell.angle_beta   90.00
_cell.angle_gamma   90.00
#
_symmetry.space_group_name_H-M   'P 1'
#
loop_
_entity.id
_entity.type
_entity.pdbx_description
1 polymer ?
#
loop_
_entity_poly.entity_id
_entity_poly.type
_entity_poly.pdbx_seq_one_letter_code
_entity_poly.pdbx_strand_id
1 'polypeptide(L)'
;QTNPDVQTLQIGNPALQAERSNNIWFSAKWSPRAAPGLSIDLTYYRLEINNAIGRPSAQQALLDCYELGDALACSGIDRATDGQLTLVSTQAFNDQSITTDWVTGGMRYAWSTAFGQFALRGDLAWTPEYRLTTTSANGVSVEDLA
;
A
#
# COMPACT_ATOMS: atom_id res chain seq x y z
N GLN A 1 39.68 4.54 9.00
CA GLN A 1 38.58 4.09 8.13
C GLN A 1 37.54 5.20 8.15
N THR A 2 37.54 6.08 7.15
CA THR A 2 36.40 6.98 6.94
C THR A 2 35.29 6.12 6.37
N ASN A 3 34.16 6.04 7.05
CA ASN A 3 32.95 5.47 6.49
C ASN A 3 32.29 6.62 5.70
N PRO A 4 32.43 6.71 4.36
CA PRO A 4 31.70 7.73 3.64
C PRO A 4 30.25 7.29 3.62
N ASP A 5 29.48 7.71 4.62
CA ASP A 5 28.03 7.57 4.58
C ASP A 5 27.55 8.38 3.37
N VAL A 6 27.08 7.67 2.34
CA VAL A 6 26.49 8.30 1.15
C VAL A 6 25.26 9.07 1.61
N GLN A 7 25.25 10.38 1.40
CA GLN A 7 24.11 11.19 1.79
C GLN A 7 22.94 10.88 0.86
N THR A 8 21.76 10.63 1.44
CA THR A 8 20.53 10.48 0.68
C THR A 8 19.65 11.69 0.95
N LEU A 9 19.35 12.47 -0.08
CA LEU A 9 18.55 13.69 0.03
C LEU A 9 17.16 13.48 -0.59
N GLN A 10 16.13 13.75 0.19
CA GLN A 10 14.76 13.72 -0.31
C GLN A 10 14.36 15.12 -0.74
N ILE A 11 14.19 15.34 -2.04
CA ILE A 11 13.71 16.61 -2.58
C ILE A 11 12.23 16.53 -2.95
N GLY A 12 11.57 17.69 -2.94
CA GLY A 12 10.17 17.83 -3.32
C GLY A 12 9.97 17.82 -4.84
N ASN A 13 8.73 17.58 -5.28
CA ASN A 13 8.35 17.64 -6.68
C ASN A 13 7.09 18.51 -6.83
N PRO A 14 7.17 19.70 -7.46
CA PRO A 14 6.02 20.58 -7.64
C PRO A 14 5.00 20.07 -8.67
N ALA A 15 5.35 19.05 -9.46
CA ALA A 15 4.47 18.42 -10.43
C ALA A 15 3.57 17.31 -9.82
N LEU A 16 3.69 17.07 -8.51
CA LEU A 16 2.84 16.09 -7.82
C LEU A 16 1.37 16.45 -7.94
N GLN A 17 0.57 15.42 -8.18
CA GLN A 17 -0.87 15.46 -8.14
C GLN A 17 -1.39 14.71 -6.92
N ALA A 18 -2.61 15.02 -6.50
CA ALA A 18 -3.26 14.27 -5.43
C ALA A 18 -3.54 12.82 -5.89
N GLU A 19 -3.29 11.87 -4.98
CA GLU A 19 -3.71 10.48 -5.15
C GLU A 19 -5.24 10.38 -5.26
N ARG A 20 -5.74 9.39 -5.99
CA ARG A 20 -7.19 9.20 -6.20
C ARG A 20 -7.61 7.80 -5.76
N SER A 21 -8.60 7.73 -4.88
CA SER A 21 -9.15 6.46 -4.37
C SER A 21 -10.48 6.13 -5.05
N ASN A 22 -10.57 4.94 -5.64
CA ASN A 22 -11.80 4.35 -6.15
C ASN A 22 -12.15 3.12 -5.31
N ASN A 23 -13.36 3.13 -4.74
CA ASN A 23 -13.72 2.17 -3.72
C ASN A 23 -15.05 1.51 -4.09
N ILE A 24 -15.09 0.19 -4.04
CA ILE A 24 -16.31 -0.59 -4.19
C ILE A 24 -16.46 -1.46 -2.95
N TRP A 25 -17.66 -1.46 -2.37
CA TRP A 25 -17.95 -2.28 -1.19
C TRP A 25 -19.35 -2.88 -1.27
N PHE A 26 -19.47 -4.10 -0.75
CA PHE A 26 -20.72 -4.83 -0.65
C PHE A 26 -20.82 -5.38 0.78
N SER A 27 -21.94 -5.15 1.43
CA SER A 27 -22.19 -5.66 2.78
C SER A 27 -23.53 -6.35 2.85
N ALA A 28 -23.56 -7.47 3.55
CA ALA A 28 -24.77 -8.22 3.85
C ALA A 28 -24.86 -8.47 5.34
N LYS A 29 -26.06 -8.29 5.87
CA LYS A 29 -26.39 -8.62 7.26
C LYS A 29 -27.52 -9.62 7.29
N TRP A 30 -27.35 -10.65 8.11
CA TRP A 30 -28.32 -11.72 8.26
C TRP A 30 -28.68 -11.95 9.73
N SER A 31 -29.97 -12.06 10.01
CA SER A 31 -30.50 -12.32 11.34
C SER A 31 -31.67 -13.31 11.21
N PRO A 32 -31.40 -14.62 11.28
CA PRO A 32 -32.42 -15.63 11.01
C PRO A 32 -33.50 -15.67 12.09
N ARG A 33 -34.76 -15.79 11.67
CA ARG A 33 -35.90 -15.98 12.59
C ARG A 33 -35.84 -17.29 13.38
N ALA A 34 -35.19 -18.31 12.83
CA ALA A 34 -35.02 -19.62 13.47
C ALA A 34 -34.07 -19.60 14.68
N ALA A 35 -33.20 -18.59 14.78
CA ALA A 35 -32.28 -18.41 15.91
C ALA A 35 -32.32 -16.95 16.40
N PRO A 36 -33.35 -16.56 17.17
CA PRO A 36 -33.42 -15.23 17.77
C PRO A 36 -32.16 -14.94 18.58
N GLY A 37 -31.59 -13.74 18.39
CA GLY A 37 -30.34 -13.32 19.03
C GLY A 37 -29.07 -13.60 18.21
N LEU A 38 -29.15 -14.32 17.07
CA LEU A 38 -28.05 -14.46 16.12
C LEU A 38 -28.06 -13.30 15.11
N SER A 39 -26.91 -12.64 14.95
CA SER A 39 -26.63 -11.63 13.93
C SER A 39 -25.29 -11.95 13.29
N ILE A 40 -25.26 -11.98 11.97
CA ILE A 40 -24.05 -12.16 11.17
C ILE A 40 -23.96 -11.00 10.19
N ASP A 41 -22.76 -10.46 10.02
CA ASP A 41 -22.44 -9.46 9.02
C ASP A 41 -21.19 -9.86 8.24
N LEU A 42 -21.18 -9.55 6.95
CA LEU A 42 -20.06 -9.79 6.07
C LEU A 42 -19.96 -8.62 5.09
N THR A 43 -18.76 -8.09 4.96
CA THR A 43 -18.43 -6.96 4.10
C THR A 43 -17.22 -7.32 3.27
N TYR A 44 -17.39 -7.27 1.95
CA TYR A 44 -16.30 -7.27 1.00
C TYR A 44 -16.04 -5.83 0.56
N TYR A 45 -14.79 -5.43 0.48
CA TYR A 45 -14.42 -4.16 -0.12
C TYR A 45 -13.16 -4.29 -0.96
N ARG A 46 -13.14 -3.55 -2.08
CA ARG A 46 -12.01 -3.35 -2.96
C ARG A 46 -11.62 -1.88 -2.94
N LEU A 47 -10.36 -1.63 -2.67
CA LEU A 47 -9.73 -0.32 -2.66
C LEU A 47 -8.74 -0.24 -3.82
N GLU A 48 -8.89 0.77 -4.68
CA GLU A 48 -7.94 1.07 -5.74
C GLU A 48 -7.45 2.52 -5.60
N ILE A 49 -6.19 2.69 -5.21
CA ILE A 49 -5.51 3.99 -5.18
C ILE A 49 -4.75 4.14 -6.49
N ASN A 50 -5.05 5.22 -7.22
CA ASN A 50 -4.42 5.59 -8.48
C ASN A 50 -3.58 6.84 -8.29
N ASN A 51 -2.53 6.98 -9.11
CA ASN A 51 -1.56 8.06 -8.98
C ASN A 51 -0.96 8.11 -7.56
N ALA A 52 -0.74 6.95 -6.94
CA ALA A 52 -0.10 6.87 -5.64
C ALA A 52 1.31 7.47 -5.75
N ILE A 53 1.68 8.24 -4.73
CA ILE A 53 2.93 8.99 -4.68
C ILE A 53 4.02 8.04 -4.17
N GLY A 54 4.81 7.53 -5.10
CA GLY A 54 5.98 6.72 -4.83
C GLY A 54 7.23 7.59 -4.68
N ARG A 55 8.22 7.08 -3.94
CA ARG A 55 9.58 7.63 -3.95
C ARG A 55 10.57 6.47 -4.11
N PRO A 56 11.41 6.46 -5.16
CA PRO A 56 12.42 5.43 -5.31
C PRO A 56 13.44 5.51 -4.16
N SER A 57 13.95 4.34 -3.76
CA SER A 57 15.09 4.27 -2.84
C SER A 57 16.36 4.80 -3.53
N ALA A 58 17.39 5.15 -2.76
CA ALA A 58 18.68 5.57 -3.33
C ALA A 58 19.27 4.49 -4.24
N GLN A 59 19.09 3.22 -3.87
CA GLN A 59 19.54 2.09 -4.69
C GLN A 59 18.76 2.01 -6.00
N GLN A 60 17.44 2.16 -5.96
CA GLN A 60 16.62 2.16 -7.17
C GLN A 60 17.00 3.32 -8.09
N ALA A 61 17.21 4.53 -7.54
CA ALA A 61 17.65 5.69 -8.33
C ALA A 61 19.01 5.47 -9.00
N LEU A 62 19.94 4.78 -8.34
CA LEU A 62 21.23 4.40 -8.94
C LEU A 62 21.04 3.38 -10.08
N LEU A 63 20.19 2.38 -9.89
CA LEU A 63 19.86 1.40 -10.94
C LEU A 63 19.18 2.08 -12.12
N ASP A 64 18.18 2.92 -11.87
CA ASP A 64 17.46 3.68 -12.90
C ASP A 64 18.41 4.59 -13.69
N CYS A 65 19.41 5.19 -13.04
CA CYS A 65 20.40 5.97 -13.77
C CYS A 65 21.36 5.09 -14.59
N TYR A 66 22.03 4.12 -13.96
CA TYR A 66 23.16 3.43 -14.59
C TYR A 66 22.76 2.25 -15.47
N GLU A 67 21.67 1.56 -15.14
CA GLU A 67 21.18 0.43 -15.92
C GLU A 67 20.15 0.89 -16.96
N LEU A 68 19.32 1.87 -16.61
CA LEU A 68 18.18 2.28 -17.43
C LEU A 68 18.37 3.62 -18.16
N GLY A 69 19.39 4.40 -17.80
CA GLY A 69 19.69 5.68 -18.45
C GLY A 69 18.65 6.77 -18.20
N ASP A 70 17.88 6.67 -17.11
CA ASP A 70 16.88 7.69 -16.76
C ASP A 70 17.55 9.02 -16.40
N ALA A 71 17.28 10.06 -17.20
CA ALA A 71 17.91 11.36 -17.06
C ALA A 71 17.54 12.08 -15.75
N LEU A 72 16.32 11.87 -15.23
CA LEU A 72 15.86 12.44 -13.97
C LEU A 72 16.57 11.76 -12.80
N ALA A 73 16.65 10.43 -12.81
CA ALA A 73 17.39 9.67 -11.80
C ALA A 73 18.88 10.04 -11.79
N CYS A 74 19.49 10.16 -12.98
CA CYS A 74 20.89 10.57 -13.12
C CYS A 74 21.17 11.99 -12.65
N SER A 75 20.22 12.93 -12.83
CA SER A 75 20.39 14.31 -12.38
C SER A 75 20.51 14.46 -10.86
N GLY A 76 20.08 13.45 -10.11
CA GLY A 76 20.12 13.44 -8.66
C GLY A 76 21.39 12.84 -8.04
N ILE A 77 22.35 12.37 -8.84
CA ILE A 77 23.53 11.64 -8.36
C ILE A 77 24.78 12.52 -8.45
N ASP A 78 25.42 12.80 -7.31
CA ASP A 78 26.71 13.49 -7.27
C ASP A 78 27.85 12.58 -6.79
N ARG A 79 29.02 12.79 -7.39
CA ARG A 79 30.26 12.08 -7.06
C ARG A 79 31.41 13.06 -6.80
N ALA A 80 32.31 12.67 -5.92
CA ALA A 80 33.58 13.35 -5.71
C ALA A 80 34.53 13.13 -6.90
N THR A 81 35.60 13.93 -6.94
CA THR A 81 36.63 13.88 -8.00
C THR A 81 37.36 12.53 -8.09
N ASP A 82 37.34 11.74 -7.01
CA ASP A 82 37.90 10.38 -6.97
C ASP A 82 36.88 9.30 -7.37
N GLY A 83 35.67 9.69 -7.78
CA GLY A 83 34.60 8.80 -8.22
C GLY A 83 33.71 8.25 -7.10
N GLN A 84 34.01 8.56 -5.83
CA GLN A 84 33.16 8.14 -4.71
C GLN A 84 31.79 8.78 -4.78
N LEU A 85 30.75 8.01 -4.46
CA LEU A 85 29.38 8.51 -4.40
C LEU A 85 29.21 9.39 -3.16
N THR A 86 28.81 10.64 -3.36
CA THR A 86 28.69 11.61 -2.26
C THR A 86 27.24 11.92 -1.91
N LEU A 87 26.38 11.99 -2.92
CA LEU A 87 24.97 12.32 -2.76
C LEU A 87 24.11 11.51 -3.74
N VAL A 88 22.98 11.03 -3.24
CA VAL A 88 21.87 10.56 -4.07
C VAL A 88 20.62 11.32 -3.64
N SER A 89 20.09 12.14 -4.53
CA SER A 89 18.81 12.81 -4.34
C SER A 89 17.70 12.06 -5.06
N THR A 90 16.61 11.82 -4.35
CA THR A 90 15.41 11.18 -4.92
C THR A 90 14.25 12.16 -4.87
N GLN A 91 13.32 12.03 -5.81
CA GLN A 91 12.09 12.83 -5.87
C GLN A 91 10.89 11.89 -5.83
N ALA A 92 9.74 12.37 -5.34
CA ALA A 92 8.51 11.59 -5.37
C ALA A 92 7.74 11.84 -6.67
N PHE A 93 7.04 10.82 -7.17
CA PHE A 93 6.27 10.87 -8.41
C PHE A 93 4.93 10.14 -8.26
N ASN A 94 3.95 10.48 -9.10
CA ASN A 94 2.66 9.79 -9.18
C ASN A 94 2.74 8.64 -10.19
N ASP A 95 3.46 7.57 -9.84
CA ASP A 95 3.76 6.44 -10.72
C ASP A 95 3.25 5.10 -10.19
N GLN A 96 2.61 5.09 -9.02
CA GLN A 96 2.12 3.87 -8.37
C GLN A 96 0.59 3.74 -8.43
N SER A 97 0.13 2.49 -8.42
CA SER A 97 -1.25 2.10 -8.19
C SER A 97 -1.29 1.00 -7.14
N ILE A 98 -2.21 1.11 -6.19
CA ILE A 98 -2.36 0.19 -5.07
C ILE A 98 -3.75 -0.42 -5.14
N THR A 99 -3.84 -1.75 -5.25
CA THR A 99 -5.10 -2.48 -5.19
C THR A 99 -5.14 -3.34 -3.94
N THR A 100 -6.23 -3.29 -3.19
CA THR A 100 -6.38 -4.14 -2.01
C THR A 100 -7.81 -4.62 -1.87
N ASP A 101 -7.96 -5.93 -1.72
CA ASP A 101 -9.24 -6.57 -1.42
C ASP A 101 -9.26 -7.01 0.02
N TRP A 102 -10.43 -6.90 0.63
CA TRP A 102 -10.64 -7.30 2.01
C TRP A 102 -12.00 -7.95 2.19
N VAL A 103 -12.03 -8.93 3.09
CA VAL A 103 -13.23 -9.56 3.60
C VAL A 103 -13.22 -9.35 5.11
N THR A 104 -14.23 -8.65 5.60
CA THR A 104 -14.43 -8.40 7.03
C THR A 104 -15.82 -8.83 7.44
N GLY A 105 -16.02 -9.21 8.69
CA GLY A 105 -17.34 -9.60 9.14
C GLY A 105 -17.36 -9.98 10.61
N GLY A 106 -18.55 -10.30 11.08
CA GLY A 106 -18.80 -10.59 12.46
C GLY A 106 -19.95 -11.55 12.66
N MET A 107 -19.91 -12.24 13.78
CA MET A 107 -21.02 -13.01 14.31
C MET A 107 -21.24 -12.64 15.76
N ARG A 108 -22.49 -12.42 16.13
CA ARG A 108 -22.93 -12.28 17.50
C ARG A 108 -24.10 -13.20 17.76
N TYR A 109 -24.06 -13.94 18.86
CA TYR A 109 -25.19 -14.73 19.33
C TYR A 109 -25.47 -14.41 20.79
N ALA A 110 -26.67 -13.91 21.09
CA ALA A 110 -27.10 -13.61 22.44
C ALA A 110 -28.28 -14.50 22.84
N TRP A 111 -28.26 -15.03 24.07
CA TRP A 111 -29.32 -15.88 24.59
C TRP A 111 -29.56 -15.68 26.08
N SER A 112 -30.76 -16.05 26.50
CA SER A 112 -31.23 -15.94 27.88
C SER A 112 -31.41 -17.32 28.49
N THR A 113 -31.00 -17.47 29.74
CA THR A 113 -31.23 -18.68 30.54
C THR A 113 -31.76 -18.30 31.92
N ALA A 114 -32.20 -19.29 32.71
CA ALA A 114 -32.56 -19.06 34.11
C ALA A 114 -31.40 -18.52 34.97
N PHE A 115 -30.15 -18.69 34.51
CA PHE A 115 -28.94 -18.26 35.22
C PHE A 115 -28.41 -16.89 34.76
N GLY A 116 -29.03 -16.27 33.75
CA GLY A 116 -28.64 -14.95 33.26
C GLY A 116 -28.60 -14.82 31.73
N GLN A 117 -28.03 -13.70 31.29
CA GLN A 117 -27.86 -13.34 29.88
C GLN A 117 -26.44 -13.63 29.42
N PHE A 118 -26.32 -14.29 28.28
CA PHE A 118 -25.03 -14.66 27.70
C PHE A 118 -24.93 -14.16 26.26
N ALA A 119 -23.71 -13.88 25.82
CA ALA A 119 -23.43 -13.52 24.44
C ALA A 119 -22.07 -14.05 23.99
N LEU A 120 -22.03 -14.55 22.76
CA LEU A 120 -20.82 -14.88 22.03
C LEU A 120 -20.63 -13.86 20.91
N ARG A 121 -19.39 -13.42 20.70
CA ARG A 121 -18.99 -12.60 19.56
C ARG A 121 -17.72 -13.17 18.93
N GLY A 122 -17.68 -13.16 17.60
CA GLY A 122 -16.48 -13.39 16.82
C GLY A 122 -16.40 -12.38 15.67
N ASP A 123 -15.19 -12.04 15.26
CA ASP A 123 -14.91 -11.06 14.22
C ASP A 123 -13.87 -11.65 13.25
N LEU A 124 -13.96 -11.29 11.98
CA LEU A 124 -13.10 -11.73 10.87
C LEU A 124 -12.54 -10.51 10.14
N ALA A 125 -11.25 -10.54 9.85
CA ALA A 125 -10.59 -9.63 8.93
C ALA A 125 -9.57 -10.42 8.10
N TRP A 126 -9.70 -10.37 6.78
CA TRP A 126 -8.85 -11.09 5.84
C TRP A 126 -8.59 -10.24 4.59
N THR A 127 -7.36 -10.28 4.09
CA THR A 127 -6.89 -9.48 2.95
C THR A 127 -6.42 -10.43 1.85
N PRO A 128 -7.31 -10.89 0.96
CA PRO A 128 -6.95 -11.86 -0.09
C PRO A 128 -6.05 -11.30 -1.19
N GLU A 129 -6.05 -9.99 -1.42
CA GLU A 129 -5.26 -9.37 -2.47
C GLU A 129 -4.66 -8.06 -1.94
N TYR A 130 -3.36 -7.88 -2.15
CA TYR A 130 -2.67 -6.63 -1.91
C TYR A 130 -1.59 -6.46 -2.99
N ARG A 131 -1.87 -5.65 -3.99
CA ARG A 131 -1.01 -5.46 -5.15
C ARG A 131 -0.49 -4.04 -5.22
N LEU A 132 0.81 -3.89 -5.40
CA LEU A 132 1.45 -2.64 -5.80
C LEU A 132 1.83 -2.73 -7.28
N THR A 133 1.42 -1.75 -8.06
CA THR A 133 1.78 -1.63 -9.47
C THR A 133 2.54 -0.33 -9.67
N THR A 134 3.78 -0.39 -10.13
CA THR A 134 4.61 0.80 -10.42
C THR A 134 4.81 0.90 -11.93
N THR A 135 4.51 2.07 -12.49
CA THR A 135 4.69 2.35 -13.93
C THR A 135 5.94 3.18 -14.12
N SER A 136 6.96 2.61 -14.76
CA SER A 136 8.21 3.30 -15.09
C SER A 136 8.37 3.40 -16.61
N ALA A 137 9.37 4.18 -17.06
CA ALA A 137 9.74 4.31 -18.46
C ALA A 137 10.00 2.96 -19.18
N ASN A 138 10.31 1.90 -18.41
CA ASN A 138 10.63 0.56 -18.92
C ASN A 138 9.49 -0.46 -18.83
N GLY A 139 8.28 -0.05 -18.39
CA GLY A 139 7.11 -0.93 -18.31
C GLY A 139 6.44 -0.91 -16.94
N VAL A 140 5.60 -1.92 -16.70
CA VAL A 140 4.77 -2.03 -15.50
C VAL A 140 5.31 -3.14 -14.60
N SER A 141 5.75 -2.77 -13.39
CA SER A 141 6.15 -3.71 -12.34
C SER A 141 4.96 -3.98 -11.44
N VAL A 142 4.67 -5.26 -11.18
CA VAL A 142 3.58 -5.69 -10.30
C VAL A 142 4.17 -6.51 -9.16
N GLU A 143 3.91 -6.09 -7.93
CA GLU A 143 4.30 -6.77 -6.70
C GLU A 143 3.04 -7.21 -5.95
N ASP A 144 3.00 -8.48 -5.55
CA ASP A 144 1.93 -9.07 -4.75
C ASP A 144 2.42 -9.22 -3.31
N LEU A 145 1.66 -8.66 -2.37
CA LEU A 145 2.00 -8.50 -0.96
C LEU A 145 1.00 -9.20 -0.03
N ALA A 146 0.01 -9.91 -0.58
CA ALA A 146 -0.96 -10.68 0.19
C ALA A 146 -0.37 -11.97 0.77
#